data_AF-A0ABD5Q631-F1
#
_entry.id   AF-A0ABD5Q631-F1
#
_cell.length_a   1.000
_cell.length_b   1.000
_cell.length_c   1.000
_cell.angle_alpha   90.00
_cell.angle_beta   90.00
_cell.angle_gamma   90.00
#
_symmetry.space_group_name_H-M   'P 1'
#
loop_
_entity.id
_entity.type
_entity.pdbx_description
1 polymer ?
#
loop_
_entity_poly.entity_id
_entity_poly.type
_entity_poly.pdbx_seq_one_letter_code
_entity_poly.pdbx_strand_id
1 'polypeptide(L)'
;MRMHADWLTQADERILEFLSERGNFPPSAIRDRLADVGEDLTYSTNHLGMRCRALADRGLLENVGGGTYSITDVGERYLDGEFDAGTLDGE
;
A
#
# COMPACT_ATOMS: atom_id res chain seq x y z
N MET A 1 7.32 9.79 13.11
CA MET A 1 7.43 8.32 13.31
C MET A 1 6.10 7.75 12.90
N ARG A 2 6.07 6.78 11.97
CA ARG A 2 4.80 6.22 11.49
C ARG A 2 4.13 5.42 12.62
N MET A 3 2.82 5.56 12.71
CA MET A 3 2.00 4.92 13.74
C MET A 3 1.37 3.65 13.15
N HIS A 4 2.10 2.54 13.28
CA HIS A 4 1.77 1.27 12.63
C HIS A 4 0.64 0.53 13.36
N ALA A 5 -0.22 -0.10 12.57
CA ALA A 5 -1.16 -1.10 13.04
C ALA A 5 -0.53 -2.50 13.04
N ASP A 6 -1.05 -3.39 13.88
CA ASP A 6 -0.64 -4.81 13.94
C ASP A 6 -0.91 -5.55 12.62
N TRP A 7 -1.94 -5.14 11.87
CA TRP A 7 -2.31 -5.77 10.60
C TRP A 7 -1.46 -5.31 9.41
N LEU A 8 -0.64 -4.26 9.58
CA LEU A 8 0.26 -3.76 8.54
C LEU A 8 1.49 -4.67 8.42
N THR A 9 1.93 -4.86 7.19
CA THR A 9 3.12 -5.62 6.82
C THR A 9 4.11 -4.71 6.11
N GLN A 10 5.37 -5.15 6.01
CA GLN A 10 6.38 -4.43 5.24
C GLN A 10 5.94 -4.20 3.78
N ALA A 11 5.21 -5.15 3.17
CA ALA A 11 4.72 -5.02 1.81
C ALA A 11 3.75 -3.84 1.66
N ASP A 12 2.91 -3.57 2.67
CA ASP A 12 1.94 -2.48 2.63
C ASP A 12 2.60 -1.12 2.63
N GLU A 13 3.62 -0.95 3.48
CA GLU A 13 4.39 0.29 3.48
C GLU A 13 5.04 0.53 2.13
N ARG A 14 5.64 -0.51 1.54
CA ARG A 14 6.27 -0.40 0.24
C ARG A 14 5.26 -0.09 -0.87
N ILE A 15 4.03 -0.62 -0.78
CA ILE A 15 2.94 -0.27 -1.69
C ILE A 15 2.56 1.22 -1.53
N LEU A 16 2.34 1.68 -0.30
CA LEU A 16 1.93 3.07 -0.03
C LEU A 16 3.02 4.05 -0.49
N GLU A 17 4.27 3.82 -0.12
CA GLU A 17 5.41 4.64 -0.56
C GLU A 17 5.50 4.69 -2.08
N PHE A 18 5.42 3.54 -2.74
CA PHE A 18 5.48 3.48 -4.20
C PHE A 18 4.35 4.25 -4.88
N LEU A 19 3.12 4.12 -4.39
CA LEU A 19 1.96 4.81 -4.97
C LEU A 19 1.97 6.31 -4.67
N SER A 20 2.50 6.73 -3.51
CA SER A 20 2.72 8.14 -3.19
C SER A 20 3.76 8.78 -4.11
N GLU A 21 4.88 8.10 -4.36
CA GLU A 21 5.97 8.66 -5.19
C GLU A 21 5.68 8.60 -6.69
N ARG A 22 4.96 7.57 -7.16
CA ARG A 22 4.84 7.26 -8.59
C ARG A 22 3.44 7.49 -9.15
N GLY A 23 2.43 7.57 -8.28
CA GLY A 23 1.03 7.68 -8.67
C GLY A 23 0.34 6.33 -8.76
N ASN A 24 -0.70 6.25 -9.60
CA ASN A 24 -1.63 5.12 -9.64
C ASN A 24 -1.12 3.94 -10.48
N PHE A 25 -1.08 2.75 -9.89
CA PHE A 25 -0.57 1.54 -10.56
C PHE A 25 -1.34 0.26 -10.17
N PRO A 26 -1.38 -0.75 -11.06
CA PRO A 26 -1.86 -2.08 -10.72
C PRO A 26 -0.81 -2.88 -9.93
N PRO A 27 -1.21 -3.92 -9.17
CA PRO A 27 -0.30 -4.74 -8.37
C PRO A 27 0.86 -5.39 -9.14
N SER A 28 0.68 -5.66 -10.44
CA SER A 28 1.74 -6.19 -11.29
C SER A 28 2.88 -5.18 -11.48
N ALA A 29 2.55 -3.91 -11.73
CA ALA A 29 3.55 -2.86 -11.90
C ALA A 29 4.25 -2.53 -10.57
N ILE A 30 3.53 -2.59 -9.45
CA ILE A 30 4.11 -2.44 -8.11
C ILE A 30 5.14 -3.55 -7.87
N ARG A 31 4.79 -4.81 -8.16
CA ARG A 31 5.71 -5.96 -8.03
C ARG A 31 7.01 -5.74 -8.79
N ASP A 32 6.93 -5.46 -10.10
CA ASP A 32 8.13 -5.32 -10.95
C ASP A 32 9.07 -4.24 -10.41
N ARG A 33 8.52 -3.20 -9.79
CA ARG A 33 9.31 -2.11 -9.21
C ARG A 33 9.91 -2.49 -7.87
N LEU A 34 9.17 -3.15 -6.98
CA LEU A 34 9.72 -3.61 -5.71
C LEU A 34 10.86 -4.62 -5.92
N ALA A 35 10.75 -5.48 -6.93
CA ALA A 35 11.81 -6.41 -7.30
C ALA A 35 13.09 -5.72 -7.82
N ASP A 36 12.97 -4.52 -8.41
CA ASP A 36 14.11 -3.70 -8.86
C ASP A 36 14.85 -3.03 -7.69
N VAL A 37 14.17 -2.81 -6.56
CA VAL A 37 14.76 -2.20 -5.36
C VAL A 37 15.65 -3.18 -4.60
N GLY A 38 15.34 -4.49 -4.60
CA GLY A 38 16.17 -5.51 -3.99
C GLY A 38 15.55 -6.90 -3.96
N GLU A 39 16.39 -7.94 -3.88
CA GLU A 39 15.95 -9.35 -3.93
C GLU A 39 15.01 -9.71 -2.76
N ASP A 40 15.20 -9.11 -1.59
CA ASP A 40 14.37 -9.31 -0.40
C ASP A 40 12.93 -8.75 -0.54
N LEU A 41 12.67 -7.92 -1.55
CA LEU A 41 11.35 -7.32 -1.82
C LEU A 41 10.59 -8.04 -2.96
N THR A 42 10.93 -9.30 -3.18
CA THR A 42 10.28 -10.14 -4.21
C THR A 42 8.95 -10.68 -3.71
N TYR A 43 7.86 -10.00 -4.04
CA TYR A 43 6.50 -10.46 -3.74
C TYR A 43 5.81 -11.05 -4.97
N SER A 44 4.89 -12.00 -4.76
CA SER A 44 4.00 -12.45 -5.82
C SER A 44 2.94 -11.39 -6.14
N THR A 45 2.55 -11.22 -7.41
CA THR A 45 1.48 -10.28 -7.81
C THR A 45 0.16 -10.55 -7.07
N ASN A 46 -0.18 -11.82 -6.83
CA ASN A 46 -1.37 -12.19 -6.07
C ASN A 46 -1.31 -11.69 -4.62
N HIS A 47 -0.13 -11.78 -3.99
CA HIS A 47 0.09 -11.27 -2.63
C HIS A 47 -0.08 -9.74 -2.58
N LEU A 48 0.57 -9.01 -3.49
CA LEU A 48 0.39 -7.55 -3.56
C LEU A 48 -1.04 -7.15 -3.89
N GLY A 49 -1.74 -7.91 -4.74
CA GLY A 49 -3.15 -7.69 -5.03
C GLY A 49 -4.04 -7.87 -3.81
N MET A 50 -3.76 -8.86 -2.95
CA MET A 50 -4.45 -9.02 -1.66
C MET A 50 -4.16 -7.84 -0.73
N ARG A 51 -2.90 -7.42 -0.61
CA ARG A 51 -2.51 -6.27 0.23
C ARG A 51 -3.13 -4.95 -0.24
N CYS A 52 -3.13 -4.67 -1.55
CA CYS A 52 -3.78 -3.49 -2.11
C CYS A 52 -5.28 -3.45 -1.77
N ARG A 53 -5.97 -4.60 -1.82
CA ARG A 53 -7.38 -4.68 -1.40
C ARG A 53 -7.55 -4.43 0.09
N ALA A 54 -6.71 -5.04 0.94
CA ALA A 54 -6.78 -4.84 2.39
C ALA A 54 -6.52 -3.39 2.81
N LEU A 55 -5.62 -2.70 2.11
CA LEU A 55 -5.37 -1.26 2.30
C LEU A 55 -6.52 -0.39 1.79
N ALA A 56 -7.13 -0.78 0.67
CA ALA A 56 -8.27 -0.07 0.12
C ALA A 56 -9.53 -0.19 0.98
N ASP A 57 -9.76 -1.39 1.52
CA ASP A 57 -10.80 -1.70 2.50
C ASP A 57 -10.72 -0.78 3.74
N ARG A 58 -9.49 -0.49 4.18
CA ARG A 58 -9.20 0.40 5.32
C ARG A 58 -9.06 1.87 4.93
N GLY A 59 -9.27 2.22 3.66
CA GLY A 59 -9.25 3.60 3.18
C GLY A 59 -7.86 4.24 3.06
N LEU A 60 -6.76 3.48 3.14
CA LEU A 60 -5.40 4.00 2.88
C LEU A 60 -5.08 4.02 1.38
N LEU A 61 -5.75 3.16 0.61
CA LEU A 61 -5.74 3.18 -0.84
C LEU A 61 -7.17 3.30 -1.37
N GLU A 62 -7.30 3.57 -2.67
CA GLU A 62 -8.56 3.46 -3.38
C GLU A 62 -8.36 2.75 -4.72
N ASN A 63 -9.34 1.96 -5.16
CA ASN A 63 -9.32 1.36 -6.50
C ASN A 63 -9.92 2.35 -7.50
N VAL A 64 -9.07 2.92 -8.36
CA VAL A 64 -9.49 3.91 -9.37
C VAL A 64 -10.00 3.27 -10.67
N GLY A 65 -10.17 1.95 -10.69
CA GLY A 65 -10.67 1.17 -11.82
C GLY A 65 -9.62 0.27 -12.47
N GLY A 66 -10.08 -0.81 -13.11
CA GLY A 66 -9.22 -1.75 -13.84
C GLY A 66 -8.19 -2.49 -12.97
N GLY A 67 -8.36 -2.50 -11.65
CA GLY A 67 -7.38 -3.09 -10.72
C GLY A 67 -6.19 -2.16 -10.42
N THR A 68 -6.30 -0.89 -10.78
CA THR A 68 -5.32 0.15 -10.46
C THR A 68 -5.65 0.78 -9.11
N TYR A 69 -4.64 1.02 -8.29
CA TYR A 69 -4.80 1.63 -6.98
C TYR A 69 -4.12 3.00 -6.92
N SER A 70 -4.72 3.92 -6.17
CA SER A 70 -4.14 5.21 -5.79
C SER A 70 -4.03 5.29 -4.27
N ILE A 71 -3.06 6.06 -3.78
CA ILE A 71 -3.03 6.44 -2.36
C ILE A 71 -4.12 7.47 -2.08
N THR A 72 -4.71 7.42 -0.88
CA THR A 72 -5.69 8.39 -0.38
C THR A 72 -5.02 9.43 0.53
N ASP A 73 -5.73 10.51 0.88
CA ASP A 73 -5.27 11.48 1.88
C ASP A 73 -4.89 10.81 3.22
N VAL A 74 -5.68 9.83 3.67
CA VAL A 74 -5.39 9.08 4.90
C VAL A 74 -4.10 8.28 4.75
N GLY A 75 -3.87 7.67 3.58
CA GLY A 75 -2.64 6.97 3.26
C GLY A 75 -1.41 7.89 3.29
N GLU A 76 -1.52 9.09 2.71
CA GLU A 76 -0.44 10.09 2.72
C GLU A 76 -0.13 10.57 4.14
N ARG A 77 -1.16 10.87 4.93
CA ARG A 77 -0.99 11.26 6.34
C ARG A 77 -0.39 10.15 7.19
N TYR A 78 -0.71 8.89 6.92
CA TYR A 78 -0.04 7.76 7.55
C TYR A 78 1.46 7.74 7.22
N LEU A 79 1.84 7.98 5.96
CA LEU A 79 3.24 8.01 5.54
C LEU A 79 4.04 9.15 6.18
N ASP A 80 3.42 10.32 6.39
CA ASP A 80 4.01 11.46 7.12
C ASP A 80 4.09 11.20 8.65
N GLY A 81 3.28 10.26 9.15
CA GLY A 81 3.17 9.95 10.58
C GLY A 81 2.16 10.84 11.31
N GLU A 82 1.24 11.46 10.58
CA GLU A 82 0.13 12.28 11.07
C GLU A 82 -1.16 11.48 11.31
N PHE A 83 -1.15 10.18 11.00
CA PHE A 83 -2.30 9.30 11.16
C PHE A 83 -1.90 7.95 11.75
N ASP A 84 -2.70 7.48 12.72
CA ASP A 84 -2.54 6.17 13.34
C ASP A 84 -3.34 5.09 12.60
N ALA A 85 -2.64 4.24 11.87
CA ALA A 85 -3.26 3.14 11.13
C ALA A 85 -3.94 2.13 12.07
N GLY A 86 -3.55 2.09 13.34
CA GLY A 86 -4.19 1.25 14.37
C GLY A 86 -5.64 1.61 14.65
N THR A 87 -6.08 2.81 14.25
CA THR A 87 -7.48 3.24 14.37
C THR A 87 -8.39 2.71 13.26
N LEU A 88 -7.83 2.12 12.20
CA LEU A 88 -8.58 1.56 11.08
C LEU A 88 -8.98 0.12 11.37
N ASP A 89 -10.27 -0.17 11.24
CA ASP A 89 -10.81 -1.52 11.28
C ASP A 89 -10.99 -2.06 9.86
N GLY A 90 -10.90 -3.39 9.68
CA GLY A 90 -11.20 -4.02 8.39
C GLY A 90 -12.62 -4.59 8.42
N GLU A 91 -13.38 -4.37 7.35
CA GLU A 91 -14.77 -4.84 7.23
C GLU A 91 -14.85 -6.33 6.83
#